data_AF-A0A651GJ07-F1
#
_entry.id   AF-A0A651GJ07-F1
#
_cell.length_a   1.000
_cell.length_b   1.000
_cell.length_c   1.000
_cell.angle_alpha   90.00
_cell.angle_beta   90.00
_cell.angle_gamma   90.00
#
_symmetry.space_group_name_H-M   'P 1'
#
loop_
_entity.id
_entity.type
_entity.pdbx_description
1 polymer ?
#
loop_
_entity_poly.entity_id
_entity_poly.type
_entity_poly.pdbx_seq_one_letter_code
_entity_poly.pdbx_strand_id
1 'polypeptide(L)'
;MPTGPRPPPRRRSSPGADRPRASHAATADRARGPHREHAGRTPVPVTTRQRGGTRVGWKADEELHVDLPDRPLVIVANRLPVSRGPDGWRPAAGGLVTALRPVIEQVGGAWIGWDDDPEGVPSRVDGLNCDLHAVGLSEAQVEGYYHGFANRTLWPLFHDLVEEPVIDRGWWRIYEEVNRRFAATLEHVVTASEVTPLVWIQDYHLMLQPELVRAAAPDAPIGFFLHTPFPPPELFARLPWRDQLLHGLLAADAIGFHTTRYRDNFVRSVQHLYSGVTALGDTLILPDGRQVRVVAHPISIDVDEFADLARTEETERELADLEQQFEGRTVLLGVDRLDYTKGIRHRLQSIELLLERRPDLIGSLAFVQIAVPSRDDVDEYQQLRTSVETEVGRINGRFTEPGKDVPVHYLYRGVPRPALAAYYRLADMMCVTPLKDGMNLVAKEFVTVQSATEGDGVLLLSEFCGTSAEFGDDAVRTNPFDIEGQSYLMESAMRLDSEDRRGRVARMAEIVRDADVYRWVEDELTGIASGGHGP
;
A
#
# COMPACT_ATOMS: atom_id res chain seq x y z
N MET A 1 42.27 -48.74 -1.78
CA MET A 1 43.12 -48.88 -0.58
C MET A 1 43.86 -47.56 -0.37
N PRO A 2 43.90 -46.97 0.84
CA PRO A 2 42.95 -47.01 1.96
C PRO A 2 42.55 -45.57 2.41
N THR A 3 41.29 -45.21 2.65
CA THR A 3 40.51 -45.33 3.90
C THR A 3 41.32 -45.19 5.21
N GLY A 4 41.09 -44.10 5.94
CA GLY A 4 41.52 -43.87 7.33
C GLY A 4 40.67 -42.77 8.00
N PRO A 5 40.51 -42.75 9.34
CA PRO A 5 39.20 -42.95 9.96
C PRO A 5 38.60 -41.75 10.73
N ARG A 6 37.26 -41.76 10.88
CA ARG A 6 36.49 -40.92 11.82
C ARG A 6 36.71 -41.38 13.29
N PRO A 7 36.77 -40.45 14.27
CA PRO A 7 36.66 -40.78 15.68
C PRO A 7 35.20 -40.76 16.21
N PRO A 8 34.89 -41.49 17.32
CA PRO A 8 33.54 -41.85 17.77
C PRO A 8 32.91 -40.86 18.77
N PRO A 9 31.59 -40.98 19.09
CA PRO A 9 30.90 -40.09 20.01
C PRO A 9 31.11 -40.49 21.47
N ARG A 10 31.23 -39.49 22.36
CA ARG A 10 31.25 -39.72 23.82
C ARG A 10 29.84 -39.53 24.41
N ARG A 11 29.33 -40.60 25.02
CA ARG A 11 28.25 -40.59 26.03
C ARG A 11 28.86 -40.62 27.43
N ARG A 12 28.15 -39.98 28.38
CA ARG A 12 28.01 -40.21 29.85
C ARG A 12 27.81 -38.84 30.50
N SER A 13 26.98 -38.60 31.51
CA SER A 13 26.01 -39.36 32.30
C SER A 13 25.44 -38.37 33.34
N SER A 14 24.16 -38.46 33.69
CA SER A 14 23.52 -37.72 34.79
C SER A 14 24.09 -38.09 36.17
N PRO A 15 23.91 -37.22 37.19
CA PRO A 15 22.84 -37.41 38.20
C PRO A 15 22.17 -36.05 38.55
N GLY A 16 20.97 -35.89 39.12
CA GLY A 16 20.17 -36.72 40.02
C GLY A 16 20.11 -36.08 41.43
N ALA A 17 18.90 -35.67 41.86
CA ALA A 17 18.49 -35.20 43.22
C ALA A 17 18.88 -33.75 43.60
N ASP A 18 18.16 -32.94 44.39
CA ASP A 18 17.00 -33.12 45.26
C ASP A 18 16.34 -31.75 45.61
N ARG A 19 15.12 -31.79 46.15
CA ARG A 19 14.17 -30.72 46.64
C ARG A 19 14.74 -29.75 47.73
N PRO A 20 14.04 -28.70 48.26
CA PRO A 20 12.57 -28.49 48.36
C PRO A 20 11.99 -27.04 48.27
N ARG A 21 10.65 -27.00 48.23
CA ARG A 21 9.75 -25.87 48.52
C ARG A 21 9.81 -25.45 50.00
N ALA A 22 9.69 -24.15 50.28
CA ALA A 22 9.07 -23.63 51.50
C ALA A 22 8.39 -22.28 51.24
N SER A 23 7.17 -22.18 51.75
CA SER A 23 6.23 -21.06 51.79
C SER A 23 6.60 -20.03 52.85
N HIS A 24 6.22 -18.76 52.66
CA HIS A 24 5.65 -17.94 53.75
C HIS A 24 4.69 -16.88 53.21
N ALA A 25 3.58 -16.73 53.94
CA ALA A 25 2.50 -15.77 53.78
C ALA A 25 2.54 -14.76 54.94
N ALA A 26 2.05 -13.53 54.72
CA ALA A 26 1.49 -12.59 55.70
C ALA A 26 1.08 -11.28 54.96
N THR A 27 -0.19 -11.02 54.65
CA THR A 27 -1.26 -10.34 55.45
C THR A 27 -1.28 -8.80 55.38
N ALA A 28 -2.48 -8.27 55.05
CA ALA A 28 -3.17 -7.02 55.46
C ALA A 28 -3.75 -6.31 54.21
N ASP A 29 -5.02 -6.44 53.84
CA ASP A 29 -6.27 -5.99 54.49
C ASP A 29 -6.34 -4.47 54.73
N ARG A 30 -7.15 -3.75 53.92
CA ARG A 30 -8.22 -2.87 54.42
C ARG A 30 -9.06 -2.20 53.32
N ALA A 31 -10.36 -2.48 53.42
CA ALA A 31 -11.50 -1.55 53.44
C ALA A 31 -12.10 -0.98 52.13
N ARG A 32 -13.38 -1.36 51.95
CA ARG A 32 -14.39 -0.86 51.01
C ARG A 32 -15.16 0.34 51.58
N GLY A 33 -15.57 1.24 50.67
CA GLY A 33 -16.87 1.94 50.62
C GLY A 33 -16.99 3.30 51.37
N PRO A 34 -18.08 4.09 51.13
CA PRO A 34 -19.27 3.77 50.35
C PRO A 34 -19.80 4.87 49.39
N HIS A 35 -20.85 4.47 48.65
CA HIS A 35 -21.80 5.23 47.85
C HIS A 35 -22.32 6.56 48.45
N ARG A 36 -22.65 7.50 47.57
CA ARG A 36 -23.75 8.46 47.77
C ARG A 36 -24.57 8.62 46.48
N GLU A 37 -25.82 8.20 46.54
CA GLU A 37 -26.92 8.67 45.69
C GLU A 37 -27.32 10.09 46.11
N HIS A 38 -27.69 10.95 45.17
CA HIS A 38 -28.77 11.93 45.35
C HIS A 38 -29.44 12.25 44.01
N ALA A 39 -30.77 12.25 44.06
CA ALA A 39 -31.71 12.33 42.97
C ALA A 39 -31.94 13.76 42.47
N GLY A 40 -32.46 13.86 41.25
CA GLY A 40 -33.42 14.86 40.84
C GLY A 40 -32.86 16.09 40.14
N ARG A 41 -32.94 16.11 38.80
CA ARG A 41 -33.20 17.34 38.02
C ARG A 41 -33.80 17.00 36.66
N THR A 42 -35.03 17.50 36.49
CA THR A 42 -35.91 17.50 35.32
C THR A 42 -35.22 18.09 34.07
N PRO A 43 -35.54 17.62 32.84
CA PRO A 43 -34.91 18.15 31.63
C PRO A 43 -35.49 19.52 31.27
N VAL A 44 -34.61 20.51 31.08
CA VAL A 44 -34.94 21.82 30.49
C VAL A 44 -34.58 21.76 29.00
N PRO A 45 -35.44 22.23 28.08
CA PRO A 45 -35.20 22.11 26.65
C PRO A 45 -34.10 23.09 26.22
N VAL A 46 -33.02 22.57 25.63
CA VAL A 46 -32.00 23.40 25.00
C VAL A 46 -32.44 23.68 23.57
N THR A 47 -32.78 24.94 23.35
CA THR A 47 -33.08 25.57 22.08
C THR A 47 -31.89 25.47 21.12
N THR A 48 -32.22 25.14 19.88
CA THR A 48 -31.38 25.21 18.67
C THR A 48 -30.50 26.46 18.65
N ARG A 49 -29.18 26.25 18.74
CA ARG A 49 -28.17 27.22 18.30
C ARG A 49 -27.50 26.64 17.06
N GLN A 50 -27.84 27.21 15.91
CA GLN A 50 -27.09 27.08 14.68
C GLN A 50 -25.62 27.44 14.97
N ARG A 51 -24.73 26.45 14.90
CA ARG A 51 -23.33 26.69 14.58
C ARG A 51 -23.17 26.33 13.11
N GLY A 52 -22.84 27.33 12.31
CA GLY A 52 -22.45 27.15 10.92
C GLY A 52 -21.23 26.24 10.87
N GLY A 53 -21.46 24.98 10.52
CA GLY A 53 -20.44 24.15 9.91
C GLY A 53 -20.35 24.58 8.46
N THR A 54 -19.18 25.07 8.07
CA THR A 54 -18.77 25.12 6.67
C THR A 54 -18.82 23.70 6.13
N ARG A 55 -19.93 23.36 5.47
CA ARG A 55 -20.00 22.24 4.55
C ARG A 55 -18.97 22.53 3.46
N VAL A 56 -17.86 21.81 3.46
CA VAL A 56 -17.05 21.61 2.26
C VAL A 56 -18.00 20.91 1.29
N GLY A 57 -18.56 21.69 0.38
CA GLY A 57 -19.42 21.19 -0.67
C GLY A 57 -18.55 20.48 -1.68
N TRP A 58 -18.58 19.16 -1.65
CA TRP A 58 -18.25 18.34 -2.81
C TRP A 58 -19.06 18.89 -3.99
N LYS A 59 -18.42 19.15 -5.13
CA LYS A 59 -19.17 19.39 -6.38
C LYS A 59 -19.89 18.08 -6.71
N ALA A 60 -21.14 17.98 -6.31
CA ALA A 60 -22.02 16.85 -6.59
C ALA A 60 -22.51 16.82 -8.06
N ASP A 61 -21.89 17.60 -8.96
CA ASP A 61 -22.41 17.87 -10.30
C ASP A 61 -21.57 17.26 -11.43
N GLU A 62 -20.42 16.62 -11.15
CA GLU A 62 -19.82 15.67 -12.09
C GLU A 62 -20.33 14.28 -11.71
N GLU A 63 -21.47 13.91 -12.29
CA GLU A 63 -21.89 12.51 -12.34
C GLU A 63 -20.72 11.72 -12.91
N LEU A 64 -20.09 10.89 -12.09
CA LEU A 64 -19.24 9.80 -12.54
C LEU A 64 -20.00 9.07 -13.65
N HIS A 65 -19.61 9.29 -14.91
CA HIS A 65 -20.14 8.62 -16.09
C HIS A 65 -19.64 7.17 -16.16
N VAL A 66 -19.54 6.50 -15.02
CA VAL A 66 -19.25 5.08 -14.98
C VAL A 66 -20.56 4.41 -15.33
N ASP A 67 -20.60 3.73 -16.47
CA ASP A 67 -21.69 2.85 -16.83
C ASP A 67 -21.65 1.65 -15.88
N LEU A 68 -22.13 1.89 -14.67
CA LEU A 68 -22.00 0.98 -13.56
C LEU A 68 -22.91 -0.22 -13.78
N PRO A 69 -22.48 -1.41 -13.37
CA PRO A 69 -23.36 -2.57 -13.38
C PRO A 69 -24.64 -2.29 -12.58
N ASP A 70 -25.82 -2.63 -13.12
CA ASP A 70 -27.12 -2.64 -12.42
C ASP A 70 -27.18 -3.74 -11.32
N ARG A 71 -26.13 -3.89 -10.50
CA ARG A 71 -26.02 -4.88 -9.43
C ARG A 71 -25.14 -4.37 -8.29
N PRO A 72 -25.34 -4.87 -7.06
CA PRO A 72 -24.51 -4.49 -5.92
C PRO A 72 -23.02 -4.86 -6.12
N LEU A 73 -22.12 -4.03 -5.60
CA LEU A 73 -20.68 -4.28 -5.58
C LEU A 73 -20.25 -4.84 -4.22
N VAL A 74 -19.47 -5.92 -4.22
CA VAL A 74 -18.81 -6.48 -3.02
C VAL A 74 -17.31 -6.41 -3.21
N ILE A 75 -16.65 -5.53 -2.45
CA ILE A 75 -15.19 -5.43 -2.42
C ILE A 75 -14.63 -6.35 -1.35
N VAL A 76 -13.62 -7.13 -1.70
CA VAL A 76 -12.91 -8.02 -0.77
C VAL A 76 -11.45 -7.61 -0.73
N ALA A 77 -10.99 -7.07 0.39
CA ALA A 77 -9.61 -6.64 0.58
C ALA A 77 -9.07 -7.11 1.93
N ASN A 78 -7.75 -7.20 2.08
CA ASN A 78 -7.15 -7.70 3.32
C ASN A 78 -7.59 -6.90 4.57
N ARG A 79 -7.74 -5.58 4.49
CA ARG A 79 -8.18 -4.74 5.61
C ARG A 79 -9.52 -4.09 5.29
N LEU A 80 -10.30 -3.80 6.32
CA LEU A 80 -11.46 -2.93 6.20
C LEU A 80 -11.04 -1.49 5.81
N PRO A 81 -11.95 -0.69 5.22
CA PRO A 81 -11.67 0.68 4.80
C PRO A 81 -11.76 1.68 5.95
N VAL A 82 -11.67 1.20 7.20
CA VAL A 82 -11.87 2.01 8.42
C VAL A 82 -10.69 1.87 9.36
N SER A 83 -10.56 2.84 10.25
CA SER A 83 -9.61 2.84 11.34
C SER A 83 -10.28 3.38 12.59
N ARG A 84 -9.84 2.89 13.76
CA ARG A 84 -10.34 3.36 15.05
C ARG A 84 -9.48 4.51 15.56
N GLY A 85 -10.07 5.69 15.66
CA GLY A 85 -9.47 6.87 16.28
C GLY A 85 -9.99 7.14 17.69
N PRO A 86 -9.49 8.18 18.37
CA PRO A 86 -9.98 8.61 19.69
C PRO A 86 -11.49 8.92 19.71
N ASP A 87 -12.01 9.45 18.60
CA ASP A 87 -13.41 9.86 18.46
C ASP A 87 -14.31 8.75 17.87
N GLY A 88 -13.79 7.53 17.71
CA GLY A 88 -14.50 6.38 17.16
C GLY A 88 -13.98 5.94 15.78
N TRP A 89 -14.81 5.20 15.06
CA TRP A 89 -14.50 4.69 13.73
C TRP A 89 -14.57 5.78 12.68
N ARG A 90 -13.58 5.81 11.79
CA ARG A 90 -13.51 6.73 10.66
C ARG A 90 -12.92 6.02 9.44
N PRO A 91 -13.13 6.53 8.23
CA PRO A 91 -12.49 5.98 7.05
C PRO A 91 -10.96 6.00 7.18
N ALA A 92 -10.29 4.93 6.74
CA ALA A 92 -8.84 4.82 6.72
C ALA A 92 -8.24 5.69 5.60
N ALA A 93 -6.97 6.07 5.74
CA ALA A 93 -6.23 6.90 4.78
C ALA A 93 -5.27 6.09 3.88
N GLY A 94 -5.51 4.79 3.70
CA GLY A 94 -4.66 3.91 2.90
C GLY A 94 -4.94 4.06 1.39
N GLY A 95 -3.91 3.88 0.55
CA GLY A 95 -4.01 4.11 -0.90
C GLY A 95 -5.15 3.36 -1.59
N LEU A 96 -5.40 2.09 -1.26
CA LEU A 96 -6.53 1.31 -1.78
C LEU A 96 -7.88 1.89 -1.35
N VAL A 97 -7.99 2.32 -0.09
CA VAL A 97 -9.22 2.88 0.47
C VAL A 97 -9.52 4.24 -0.14
N THR A 98 -8.50 5.09 -0.26
CA THR A 98 -8.62 6.38 -0.95
C THR A 98 -9.04 6.19 -2.40
N ALA A 99 -8.47 5.18 -3.09
CA ALA A 99 -8.79 4.93 -4.48
C ALA A 99 -10.21 4.38 -4.71
N LEU A 100 -10.69 3.48 -3.83
CA LEU A 100 -12.00 2.85 -4.01
C LEU A 100 -13.16 3.59 -3.35
N ARG A 101 -12.87 4.50 -2.41
CA ARG A 101 -13.90 5.24 -1.66
C ARG A 101 -14.91 5.95 -2.58
N PRO A 102 -14.50 6.72 -3.60
CA PRO A 102 -15.47 7.50 -4.34
C PRO A 102 -16.49 6.63 -5.07
N VAL A 103 -16.05 5.48 -5.59
CA VAL A 103 -16.93 4.51 -6.24
C VAL A 103 -17.86 3.84 -5.24
N ILE A 104 -17.37 3.52 -4.05
CA ILE A 104 -18.21 2.98 -2.99
C ILE A 104 -19.25 3.99 -2.51
N GLU A 105 -18.87 5.27 -2.41
CA GLU A 105 -19.79 6.34 -2.04
C GLU A 105 -20.94 6.46 -3.05
N GLN A 106 -20.65 6.28 -4.35
CA GLN A 106 -21.62 6.36 -5.42
C GLN A 106 -22.47 5.08 -5.62
N VAL A 107 -21.82 3.91 -5.71
CA VAL A 107 -22.45 2.61 -6.03
C VAL A 107 -23.13 2.00 -4.80
N GLY A 108 -22.56 2.27 -3.63
CA GLY A 108 -22.85 1.50 -2.43
C GLY A 108 -22.37 0.04 -2.52
N GLY A 109 -22.96 -0.82 -1.70
CA GLY A 109 -22.62 -2.24 -1.64
C GLY A 109 -21.95 -2.63 -0.33
N ALA A 110 -21.02 -3.58 -0.38
CA ALA A 110 -20.39 -4.16 0.80
C ALA A 110 -18.86 -4.19 0.69
N TRP A 111 -18.18 -4.04 1.84
CA TRP A 111 -16.74 -4.25 1.97
C TRP A 111 -16.46 -5.34 3.00
N ILE A 112 -15.75 -6.38 2.55
CA ILE A 112 -15.26 -7.47 3.40
C ILE A 112 -13.77 -7.30 3.66
N GLY A 113 -13.36 -7.31 4.92
CA GLY A 113 -11.97 -7.10 5.31
C GLY A 113 -11.64 -7.53 6.73
N TRP A 114 -10.37 -7.80 7.03
CA TRP A 114 -9.95 -8.12 8.39
C TRP A 114 -9.88 -6.87 9.27
N ASP A 115 -10.38 -7.02 10.50
CA ASP A 115 -10.17 -6.12 11.62
C ASP A 115 -9.84 -6.93 12.89
N ASP A 116 -9.05 -6.32 13.78
CA ASP A 116 -8.62 -6.94 15.03
C ASP A 116 -9.73 -6.96 16.10
N ASP A 117 -10.73 -6.10 15.97
CA ASP A 117 -11.94 -6.05 16.81
C ASP A 117 -13.21 -6.19 15.94
N PRO A 118 -13.44 -7.38 15.33
CA PRO A 118 -14.52 -7.56 14.35
C PRO A 118 -15.91 -7.35 14.96
N GLU A 119 -16.09 -7.58 16.26
CA GLU A 119 -17.36 -7.33 16.97
C GLU A 119 -17.59 -5.84 17.26
N GLY A 120 -16.50 -5.05 17.38
CA GLY A 120 -16.56 -3.61 17.59
C GLY A 120 -16.74 -2.79 16.32
N VAL A 121 -16.60 -3.40 15.14
CA VAL A 121 -16.80 -2.74 13.84
C VAL A 121 -18.31 -2.48 13.62
N PRO A 122 -18.73 -1.22 13.40
CA PRO A 122 -20.12 -0.92 13.07
C PRO A 122 -20.44 -1.39 11.65
N SER A 123 -21.71 -1.68 11.37
CA SER A 123 -22.13 -2.07 10.02
C SER A 123 -21.93 -0.97 8.98
N ARG A 124 -21.94 0.30 9.39
CA ARG A 124 -21.65 1.47 8.55
C ARG A 124 -20.87 2.52 9.33
N VAL A 125 -20.09 3.34 8.62
CA VAL A 125 -19.34 4.47 9.17
C VAL A 125 -19.64 5.71 8.33
N ASP A 126 -19.82 6.86 8.98
CA ASP A 126 -20.02 8.12 8.28
C ASP A 126 -18.85 8.43 7.33
N GLY A 127 -19.17 8.80 6.09
CA GLY A 127 -18.17 8.99 5.02
C GLY A 127 -17.75 7.70 4.32
N LEU A 128 -18.51 6.60 4.48
CA LEU A 128 -18.44 5.40 3.66
C LEU A 128 -19.85 4.88 3.39
N ASN A 129 -20.28 4.86 2.13
CA ASN A 129 -21.60 4.37 1.75
C ASN A 129 -21.63 2.84 1.53
N CYS A 130 -20.98 2.04 2.37
CA CYS A 130 -21.03 0.56 2.25
C CYS A 130 -21.31 -0.13 3.57
N ASP A 131 -21.84 -1.34 3.46
CA ASP A 131 -21.96 -2.27 4.58
C ASP A 131 -20.60 -2.93 4.85
N LEU A 132 -20.14 -2.84 6.10
CA LEU A 132 -18.85 -3.37 6.54
C LEU A 132 -19.01 -4.77 7.12
N HIS A 133 -18.21 -5.70 6.61
CA HIS A 133 -18.21 -7.09 7.05
C HIS A 133 -16.81 -7.49 7.51
N ALA A 134 -16.62 -7.46 8.83
CA ALA A 134 -15.33 -7.75 9.45
C ALA A 134 -15.03 -9.26 9.46
N VAL A 135 -13.80 -9.61 9.08
CA VAL A 135 -13.24 -10.96 9.22
C VAL A 135 -12.32 -10.98 10.44
N GLY A 136 -12.69 -11.72 11.48
CA GLY A 136 -11.87 -11.90 12.67
C GLY A 136 -10.75 -12.92 12.46
N LEU A 137 -9.52 -12.52 12.76
CA LEU A 137 -8.34 -13.39 12.73
C LEU A 137 -7.76 -13.57 14.14
N SER A 138 -7.36 -14.80 14.45
CA SER A 138 -6.59 -15.07 15.67
C SER A 138 -5.14 -14.62 15.51
N GLU A 139 -4.43 -14.40 16.62
CA GLU A 139 -3.01 -14.02 16.62
C GLU A 139 -2.14 -14.99 15.79
N ALA A 140 -2.37 -16.30 15.92
CA ALA A 140 -1.66 -17.31 15.14
C ALA A 140 -1.94 -17.20 13.63
N GLN A 141 -3.14 -16.76 13.24
CA GLN A 141 -3.47 -16.51 11.84
C GLN A 141 -2.84 -15.22 11.35
N VAL A 142 -2.86 -14.14 12.14
CA VAL A 142 -2.18 -12.89 11.79
C VAL A 142 -0.68 -13.16 11.56
N GLU A 143 -0.05 -13.92 12.46
CA GLU A 143 1.35 -14.32 12.33
C GLU A 143 1.59 -15.18 11.08
N GLY A 144 0.84 -16.26 10.88
CA GLY A 144 1.11 -17.19 9.78
C GLY A 144 0.69 -16.69 8.39
N TYR A 145 -0.41 -15.93 8.28
CA TYR A 145 -0.93 -15.43 7.01
C TYR A 145 -0.37 -14.06 6.66
N TYR A 146 -0.50 -13.07 7.55
CA TYR A 146 -0.14 -11.69 7.20
C TYR A 146 1.37 -11.45 7.37
N HIS A 147 1.92 -11.70 8.56
CA HIS A 147 3.36 -11.52 8.79
C HIS A 147 4.20 -12.60 8.08
N GLY A 148 3.70 -13.84 8.04
CA GLY A 148 4.33 -14.98 7.38
C GLY A 148 4.11 -14.98 5.86
N PHE A 149 3.14 -15.77 5.38
CA PHE A 149 3.02 -16.06 3.95
C PHE A 149 2.91 -14.81 3.06
N ALA A 150 2.06 -13.86 3.42
CA ALA A 150 1.85 -12.66 2.60
C ALA A 150 3.11 -11.79 2.55
N ASN A 151 3.68 -11.42 3.70
CA ASN A 151 4.74 -10.39 3.75
C ASN A 151 6.17 -10.93 3.78
N ARG A 152 6.37 -12.23 4.04
CA ARG A 152 7.70 -12.88 4.02
C ARG A 152 7.83 -13.96 2.95
N THR A 153 6.75 -14.38 2.29
CA THR A 153 6.83 -15.24 1.09
C THR A 153 6.46 -14.50 -0.18
N LEU A 154 5.22 -14.00 -0.30
CA LEU A 154 4.72 -13.40 -1.55
C LEU A 154 5.34 -12.04 -1.82
N TRP A 155 5.34 -11.13 -0.83
CA TRP A 155 5.87 -9.78 -1.00
C TRP A 155 7.32 -9.76 -1.53
N PRO A 156 8.32 -10.41 -0.88
CA PRO A 156 9.68 -10.44 -1.41
C PRO A 156 9.78 -11.11 -2.78
N LEU A 157 9.03 -12.19 -3.01
CA LEU A 157 9.01 -12.90 -4.30
C LEU A 157 8.48 -12.03 -5.45
N PHE A 158 7.42 -11.26 -5.19
CA PHE A 158 6.77 -10.42 -6.20
C PHE A 158 7.57 -9.14 -6.46
N HIS A 159 8.43 -8.75 -5.51
CA HIS A 159 9.32 -7.60 -5.63
C HIS A 159 10.75 -8.01 -5.99
N ASP A 160 10.89 -8.92 -6.95
CA ASP A 160 12.17 -9.34 -7.55
C ASP A 160 13.25 -9.82 -6.56
N LEU A 161 12.85 -10.38 -5.41
CA LEU A 161 13.77 -10.89 -4.38
C LEU A 161 14.71 -9.82 -3.81
N VAL A 162 14.22 -8.58 -3.67
CA VAL A 162 14.93 -7.54 -2.91
C VAL A 162 15.29 -8.05 -1.50
N GLU A 163 14.42 -8.87 -0.93
CA GLU A 163 14.69 -9.72 0.24
C GLU A 163 14.44 -11.20 -0.12
N GLU A 164 15.04 -12.12 0.62
CA GLU A 164 14.87 -13.56 0.38
C GLU A 164 13.50 -14.05 0.89
N PRO A 165 12.67 -14.69 0.05
CA PRO A 165 11.39 -15.22 0.48
C PRO A 165 11.56 -16.45 1.35
N VAL A 166 10.83 -16.50 2.47
CA VAL A 166 10.79 -17.66 3.36
C VAL A 166 9.72 -18.64 2.86
N ILE A 167 10.11 -19.89 2.62
CA ILE A 167 9.19 -20.95 2.20
C ILE A 167 8.80 -21.81 3.41
N ASP A 168 7.63 -21.53 3.98
CA ASP A 168 7.09 -22.26 5.12
C ASP A 168 5.73 -22.91 4.82
N ARG A 169 5.64 -24.23 4.99
CA ARG A 169 4.40 -24.99 4.71
C ARG A 169 3.29 -24.77 5.73
N GLY A 170 3.63 -24.44 6.96
CA GLY A 170 2.67 -24.05 7.99
C GLY A 170 1.99 -22.73 7.63
N TRP A 171 2.77 -21.75 7.19
CA TRP A 171 2.23 -20.46 6.72
C TRP A 171 1.31 -20.61 5.52
N TRP A 172 1.63 -21.47 4.56
CA TRP A 172 0.70 -21.77 3.45
C TRP A 172 -0.65 -22.30 3.93
N ARG A 173 -0.66 -23.27 4.85
CA ARG A 173 -1.91 -23.83 5.39
C ARG A 173 -2.75 -22.76 6.09
N ILE A 174 -2.10 -21.85 6.80
CA ILE A 174 -2.75 -20.71 7.45
C ILE A 174 -3.27 -19.73 6.40
N TYR A 175 -2.52 -19.48 5.32
CA TYR A 175 -2.98 -18.66 4.20
C TYR A 175 -4.24 -19.22 3.53
N GLU A 176 -4.30 -20.53 3.31
CA GLU A 176 -5.51 -21.22 2.83
C GLU A 176 -6.67 -21.11 3.85
N GLU A 177 -6.40 -21.31 5.14
CA GLU A 177 -7.42 -21.20 6.19
C GLU A 177 -8.02 -19.81 6.26
N VAL A 178 -7.19 -18.77 6.24
CA VAL A 178 -7.65 -17.38 6.25
C VAL A 178 -8.44 -17.06 4.99
N ASN A 179 -8.00 -17.50 3.81
CA ASN A 179 -8.77 -17.32 2.59
C ASN A 179 -10.15 -18.01 2.67
N ARG A 180 -10.27 -19.21 3.27
CA ARG A 180 -11.58 -19.84 3.51
C ARG A 180 -12.47 -19.04 4.47
N ARG A 181 -11.91 -18.34 5.45
CA ARG A 181 -12.68 -17.47 6.35
C ARG A 181 -13.25 -16.25 5.62
N PHE A 182 -12.45 -15.60 4.78
CA PHE A 182 -12.92 -14.52 3.92
C PHE A 182 -14.05 -15.00 3.01
N ALA A 183 -13.90 -16.18 2.39
CA ALA A 183 -14.92 -16.77 1.54
C ALA A 183 -16.23 -17.08 2.30
N ALA A 184 -16.15 -17.58 3.54
CA ALA A 184 -17.33 -17.83 4.37
C ALA A 184 -18.09 -16.54 4.72
N THR A 185 -17.38 -15.44 5.01
CA THR A 185 -18.02 -14.13 5.21
C THR A 185 -18.68 -13.65 3.91
N LEU A 186 -18.02 -13.83 2.77
CA LEU A 186 -18.59 -13.47 1.47
C LEU A 186 -19.83 -14.28 1.13
N GLU A 187 -19.84 -15.59 1.39
CA GLU A 187 -20.99 -16.46 1.15
C GLU A 187 -22.24 -15.94 1.90
N HIS A 188 -22.07 -15.48 3.15
CA HIS A 188 -23.17 -14.85 3.89
C HIS A 188 -23.67 -13.56 3.22
N VAL A 189 -22.76 -12.71 2.74
CA VAL A 189 -23.12 -11.45 2.05
C VAL A 189 -23.87 -11.74 0.74
N VAL A 190 -23.37 -12.67 -0.07
CA VAL A 190 -24.00 -13.04 -1.34
C VAL A 190 -25.36 -13.69 -1.11
N THR A 191 -25.48 -14.61 -0.15
CA THR A 191 -26.75 -15.31 0.14
C THR A 191 -27.82 -14.35 0.68
N ALA A 192 -27.41 -13.29 1.38
CA ALA A 192 -28.33 -12.27 1.89
C ALA A 192 -28.75 -11.25 0.81
N SER A 193 -28.10 -11.22 -0.34
CA SER A 193 -28.39 -10.29 -1.42
C SER A 193 -29.57 -10.75 -2.27
N GLU A 194 -30.48 -9.83 -2.63
CA GLU A 194 -31.59 -10.12 -3.54
C GLU A 194 -31.15 -10.32 -4.99
N VAL A 195 -30.02 -9.70 -5.37
CA VAL A 195 -29.42 -9.76 -6.71
C VAL A 195 -27.99 -10.25 -6.57
N THR A 196 -27.55 -11.15 -7.45
CA THR A 196 -26.16 -11.63 -7.48
C THR A 196 -25.19 -10.46 -7.63
N PRO A 197 -24.34 -10.19 -6.62
CA PRO A 197 -23.44 -9.05 -6.66
C PRO A 197 -22.26 -9.28 -7.60
N LEU A 198 -21.64 -8.20 -8.06
CA LEU A 198 -20.29 -8.22 -8.61
C LEU A 198 -19.30 -8.31 -7.46
N VAL A 199 -18.39 -9.27 -7.51
CA VAL A 199 -17.36 -9.46 -6.50
C VAL A 199 -16.02 -8.94 -7.05
N TRP A 200 -15.39 -7.98 -6.36
CA TRP A 200 -14.10 -7.43 -6.75
C TRP A 200 -13.05 -7.63 -5.66
N ILE A 201 -12.16 -8.59 -5.90
CA ILE A 201 -11.13 -9.04 -4.97
C ILE A 201 -9.83 -8.25 -5.18
N GLN A 202 -9.22 -7.84 -4.07
CA GLN A 202 -8.05 -6.98 -4.07
C GLN A 202 -6.82 -7.71 -3.50
N ASP A 203 -5.79 -7.76 -4.33
CA ASP A 203 -4.38 -7.93 -3.98
C ASP A 203 -3.89 -9.34 -3.58
N TYR A 204 -2.56 -9.48 -3.47
CA TYR A 204 -1.82 -10.75 -3.28
C TYR A 204 -2.21 -11.55 -2.02
N HIS A 205 -2.85 -10.89 -1.05
CA HIS A 205 -3.37 -11.52 0.16
C HIS A 205 -4.49 -12.54 -0.13
N LEU A 206 -5.22 -12.34 -1.23
CA LEU A 206 -6.51 -12.98 -1.49
C LEU A 206 -6.53 -13.72 -2.84
N MET A 207 -5.39 -14.20 -3.32
CA MET A 207 -5.25 -14.85 -4.63
C MET A 207 -6.03 -16.16 -4.77
N LEU A 208 -6.46 -16.77 -3.66
CA LEU A 208 -7.31 -17.97 -3.67
C LEU A 208 -8.81 -17.65 -3.66
N GLN A 209 -9.18 -16.39 -3.43
CA GLN A 209 -10.59 -16.01 -3.33
C GLN A 209 -11.38 -16.28 -4.61
N PRO A 210 -10.89 -16.04 -5.84
CA PRO A 210 -11.77 -16.20 -7.00
C PRO A 210 -12.31 -17.62 -7.14
N GLU A 211 -11.50 -18.65 -6.86
CA GLU A 211 -11.95 -20.06 -6.84
C GLU A 211 -12.95 -20.33 -5.71
N LEU A 212 -12.65 -19.87 -4.49
CA LEU A 212 -13.54 -20.06 -3.34
C LEU A 212 -14.89 -19.37 -3.54
N VAL A 213 -14.89 -18.17 -4.11
CA VAL A 213 -16.10 -17.41 -4.44
C VAL A 213 -16.86 -18.12 -5.56
N ARG A 214 -16.20 -18.58 -6.63
CA ARG A 214 -16.86 -19.31 -7.72
C ARG A 214 -17.57 -20.57 -7.22
N ALA A 215 -16.99 -21.26 -6.24
CA ALA A 215 -17.61 -22.44 -5.63
C ALA A 215 -18.89 -22.10 -4.83
N ALA A 216 -18.92 -20.96 -4.14
CA ALA A 216 -20.05 -20.52 -3.33
C ALA A 216 -21.13 -19.75 -4.13
N ALA A 217 -20.70 -19.01 -5.15
CA ALA A 217 -21.53 -18.13 -5.98
C ALA A 217 -21.17 -18.30 -7.48
N PRO A 218 -21.60 -19.40 -8.12
CA PRO A 218 -21.19 -19.75 -9.48
C PRO A 218 -21.49 -18.68 -10.53
N ASP A 219 -22.59 -17.94 -10.35
CA ASP A 219 -23.08 -16.94 -11.31
C ASP A 219 -22.58 -15.51 -11.02
N ALA A 220 -21.79 -15.30 -9.97
CA ALA A 220 -21.26 -13.98 -9.64
C ALA A 220 -20.19 -13.57 -10.66
N PRO A 221 -20.20 -12.33 -11.20
CA PRO A 221 -19.03 -11.79 -11.88
C PRO A 221 -17.92 -11.58 -10.85
N ILE A 222 -16.73 -12.11 -11.14
CA ILE A 222 -15.58 -12.07 -10.25
C ILE A 222 -14.43 -11.33 -10.92
N GLY A 223 -14.04 -10.19 -10.34
CA GLY A 223 -12.82 -9.49 -10.65
C GLY A 223 -11.73 -9.75 -9.63
N PHE A 224 -10.48 -9.80 -10.08
CA PHE A 224 -9.30 -9.75 -9.22
C PHE A 224 -8.34 -8.67 -9.71
N PHE A 225 -7.83 -7.83 -8.82
CA PHE A 225 -6.80 -6.85 -9.15
C PHE A 225 -5.54 -7.04 -8.30
N LEU A 226 -4.36 -7.12 -8.94
CA LEU A 226 -3.07 -7.22 -8.25
C LEU A 226 -2.40 -5.84 -8.13
N HIS A 227 -2.25 -5.34 -6.91
CA HIS A 227 -1.64 -4.01 -6.64
C HIS A 227 -0.11 -4.07 -6.52
N THR A 228 0.44 -5.27 -6.42
CA THR A 228 1.88 -5.52 -6.45
C THR A 228 2.33 -5.87 -7.87
N PRO A 229 3.64 -5.83 -8.18
CA PRO A 229 4.14 -6.40 -9.42
C PRO A 229 3.79 -7.89 -9.50
N PHE A 230 3.58 -8.38 -10.72
CA PHE A 230 3.64 -9.82 -10.97
C PHE A 230 5.04 -10.21 -11.46
N PRO A 231 5.74 -11.12 -10.76
CA PRO A 231 7.13 -11.44 -11.06
C PRO A 231 7.26 -12.20 -12.39
N PRO A 232 8.43 -12.15 -13.04
CA PRO A 232 8.70 -12.96 -14.22
C PRO A 232 8.58 -14.47 -13.91
N PRO A 233 8.23 -15.32 -14.89
CA PRO A 233 7.98 -16.75 -14.68
C PRO A 233 9.11 -17.49 -13.97
N GLU A 234 10.36 -17.10 -14.22
CA GLU A 234 11.56 -17.72 -13.66
C GLU A 234 11.67 -17.49 -12.14
N LEU A 235 11.20 -16.33 -11.65
CA LEU A 235 11.10 -16.06 -10.22
C LEU A 235 9.87 -16.74 -9.64
N PHE A 236 8.71 -16.60 -10.29
CA PHE A 236 7.47 -17.22 -9.83
C PHE A 236 7.58 -18.75 -9.68
N ALA A 237 8.36 -19.41 -10.54
CA ALA A 237 8.63 -20.84 -10.47
C ALA A 237 9.27 -21.32 -9.16
N ARG A 238 9.88 -20.42 -8.36
CA ARG A 238 10.45 -20.76 -7.04
C ARG A 238 9.37 -21.09 -6.01
N LEU A 239 8.15 -20.57 -6.19
CA LEU A 239 7.06 -20.78 -5.23
C LEU A 239 6.52 -22.22 -5.32
N PRO A 240 6.47 -22.98 -4.22
CA PRO A 240 5.91 -24.34 -4.24
C PRO A 240 4.43 -24.40 -4.59
N TRP A 241 3.66 -23.37 -4.21
CA TRP A 241 2.20 -23.29 -4.37
C TRP A 241 1.76 -22.44 -5.57
N ARG A 242 2.67 -22.23 -6.53
CA ARG A 242 2.40 -21.46 -7.75
C ARG A 242 1.20 -21.98 -8.53
N ASP A 243 1.01 -23.30 -8.55
CA ASP A 243 -0.09 -23.94 -9.27
C ASP A 243 -1.43 -23.56 -8.63
N GLN A 244 -1.56 -23.71 -7.31
CA GLN A 244 -2.74 -23.36 -6.54
C GLN A 244 -3.07 -21.87 -6.64
N LEU A 245 -2.07 -20.99 -6.58
CA LEU A 245 -2.31 -19.55 -6.73
C LEU A 245 -2.82 -19.18 -8.12
N LEU A 246 -2.23 -19.74 -9.19
CA LEU A 246 -2.73 -19.49 -10.54
C LEU A 246 -4.10 -20.12 -10.76
N HIS A 247 -4.35 -21.32 -10.23
CA HIS A 247 -5.66 -21.95 -10.30
C HIS A 247 -6.73 -21.07 -9.62
N GLY A 248 -6.41 -20.58 -8.42
CA GLY A 248 -7.23 -19.65 -7.66
C GLY A 248 -7.59 -18.41 -8.46
N LEU A 249 -6.61 -17.78 -9.11
CA LEU A 249 -6.81 -16.58 -9.93
C LEU A 249 -7.62 -16.86 -11.21
N LEU A 250 -7.39 -17.98 -11.89
CA LEU A 250 -8.06 -18.35 -13.15
C LEU A 250 -9.53 -18.73 -12.98
N ALA A 251 -10.09 -18.63 -11.77
CA ALA A 251 -11.53 -18.70 -11.52
C ALA A 251 -12.24 -17.33 -11.58
N ALA A 252 -11.48 -16.24 -11.66
CA ALA A 252 -12.00 -14.91 -11.95
C ALA A 252 -12.44 -14.78 -13.42
N ASP A 253 -13.38 -13.88 -13.69
CA ASP A 253 -13.78 -13.50 -15.05
C ASP A 253 -12.84 -12.43 -15.62
N ALA A 254 -12.30 -11.56 -14.76
CA ALA A 254 -11.31 -10.56 -15.11
C ALA A 254 -10.18 -10.45 -14.08
N ILE A 255 -8.95 -10.33 -14.57
CA ILE A 255 -7.73 -10.17 -13.77
C ILE A 255 -7.01 -8.90 -14.24
N GLY A 256 -6.93 -7.90 -13.37
CA GLY A 256 -6.27 -6.63 -13.61
C GLY A 256 -4.87 -6.53 -13.01
N PHE A 257 -3.98 -5.84 -13.72
CA PHE A 257 -2.61 -5.51 -13.29
C PHE A 257 -2.31 -4.04 -13.57
N HIS A 258 -1.31 -3.49 -12.90
CA HIS A 258 -0.89 -2.11 -13.13
C HIS A 258 -0.22 -1.85 -14.48
N THR A 259 0.51 -2.82 -15.03
CA THR A 259 1.29 -2.61 -16.27
C THR A 259 1.18 -3.82 -17.18
N THR A 260 1.30 -3.58 -18.48
CA THR A 260 1.38 -4.63 -19.52
C THR A 260 2.48 -5.64 -19.20
N ARG A 261 3.62 -5.19 -18.66
CA ARG A 261 4.73 -6.06 -18.26
C ARG A 261 4.32 -7.08 -17.19
N TYR A 262 3.57 -6.64 -16.17
CA TYR A 262 3.11 -7.54 -15.10
C TYR A 262 2.05 -8.51 -15.60
N ARG A 263 1.13 -8.01 -16.42
CA ARG A 263 0.12 -8.82 -17.10
C ARG A 263 0.74 -9.90 -18.01
N ASP A 264 1.73 -9.54 -18.82
CA ASP A 264 2.40 -10.49 -19.71
C ASP A 264 3.22 -11.53 -18.94
N ASN A 265 3.82 -11.16 -17.81
CA ASN A 265 4.47 -12.12 -16.92
C ASN A 265 3.48 -13.15 -16.36
N PHE A 266 2.27 -12.72 -15.99
CA PHE A 266 1.19 -13.61 -15.56
C PHE A 266 0.78 -14.56 -16.67
N VAL A 267 0.49 -14.04 -17.87
CA VAL A 267 0.13 -14.85 -19.05
C VAL A 267 1.21 -15.89 -19.35
N ARG A 268 2.49 -15.49 -19.37
CA ARG A 268 3.61 -16.43 -19.57
C ARG A 268 3.70 -17.48 -18.48
N SER A 269 3.46 -17.13 -17.22
CA SER A 269 3.47 -18.08 -16.09
C SER A 269 2.34 -19.10 -16.19
N VAL A 270 1.14 -18.66 -16.59
CA VAL A 270 0.00 -19.53 -16.85
C VAL A 270 0.30 -20.48 -18.01
N GLN A 271 0.76 -19.98 -19.15
CA GLN A 271 1.08 -20.81 -20.32
C GLN A 271 2.21 -21.80 -20.06
N HIS A 272 3.14 -21.48 -19.16
CA HIS A 272 4.20 -22.39 -18.76
C HIS A 272 3.70 -23.54 -17.88
N LEU A 273 2.75 -23.28 -16.98
CA LEU A 273 2.24 -24.26 -16.02
C LEU A 273 1.05 -25.07 -16.55
N TYR A 274 0.23 -24.49 -17.42
CA TYR A 274 -1.00 -25.08 -17.93
C TYR A 274 -0.93 -25.29 -19.44
N SER A 275 -0.86 -26.56 -19.85
CA SER A 275 -0.95 -26.94 -21.26
C SER A 275 -2.35 -26.65 -21.80
N GLY A 276 -2.42 -26.12 -23.04
CA GLY A 276 -3.69 -25.88 -23.72
C GLY A 276 -4.32 -24.51 -23.44
N VAL A 277 -3.70 -23.67 -22.62
CA VAL A 277 -4.12 -22.26 -22.48
C VAL A 277 -3.68 -21.45 -23.71
N THR A 278 -4.63 -20.77 -24.34
CA THR A 278 -4.37 -19.88 -25.49
C THR A 278 -4.61 -18.44 -25.08
N ALA A 279 -3.69 -17.53 -25.44
CA ALA A 279 -3.88 -16.10 -25.25
C ALA A 279 -4.30 -15.45 -26.58
N LEU A 280 -5.44 -14.76 -26.58
CA LEU A 280 -5.96 -14.00 -27.72
C LEU A 280 -6.24 -12.57 -27.27
N GLY A 281 -5.33 -11.63 -27.59
CA GLY A 281 -5.42 -10.26 -27.12
C GLY A 281 -5.42 -10.17 -25.59
N ASP A 282 -6.57 -9.80 -25.03
CA ASP A 282 -6.78 -9.61 -23.60
C ASP A 282 -7.50 -10.80 -22.95
N THR A 283 -7.62 -11.92 -23.66
CA THR A 283 -8.38 -13.08 -23.18
C THR A 283 -7.51 -14.32 -23.14
N LEU A 284 -7.50 -15.00 -22.01
CA LEU A 284 -7.02 -16.37 -21.87
C LEU A 284 -8.19 -17.33 -22.09
N ILE A 285 -8.01 -18.27 -23.03
CA ILE A 285 -8.94 -19.38 -23.27
C ILE A 285 -8.35 -20.61 -22.57
N LEU A 286 -9.05 -21.12 -21.57
CA LEU A 286 -8.66 -22.27 -20.78
C LEU A 286 -9.01 -23.60 -21.50
N PRO A 287 -8.39 -24.73 -21.13
CA PRO A 287 -8.67 -26.02 -21.76
C PRO A 287 -10.12 -26.51 -21.64
N ASP A 288 -10.86 -26.03 -20.64
CA ASP A 288 -12.28 -26.32 -20.43
C ASP A 288 -13.22 -25.36 -21.20
N GLY A 289 -12.66 -24.45 -22.01
CA GLY A 289 -13.40 -23.49 -22.81
C GLY A 289 -13.69 -22.16 -22.10
N ARG A 290 -13.46 -22.07 -20.77
CA ARG A 290 -13.66 -20.82 -20.03
C ARG A 290 -12.73 -19.73 -20.54
N GLN A 291 -13.23 -18.50 -20.52
CA GLN A 291 -12.50 -17.32 -20.94
C GLN A 291 -12.24 -16.44 -19.72
N VAL A 292 -10.99 -16.00 -19.56
CA VAL A 292 -10.57 -15.10 -18.49
C VAL A 292 -9.98 -13.85 -19.13
N ARG A 293 -10.57 -12.70 -18.86
CA ARG A 293 -10.03 -11.41 -19.32
C ARG A 293 -8.82 -11.04 -18.46
N VAL A 294 -7.72 -10.63 -19.08
CA VAL A 294 -6.47 -10.26 -18.41
C VAL A 294 -5.99 -8.92 -18.94
N VAL A 295 -6.05 -7.89 -18.11
CA VAL A 295 -5.89 -6.48 -18.52
C VAL A 295 -4.82 -5.76 -17.71
N ALA A 296 -4.35 -4.65 -18.26
CA ALA A 296 -3.44 -3.74 -17.58
C ALA A 296 -4.11 -2.37 -17.44
N HIS A 297 -4.60 -2.07 -16.24
CA HIS A 297 -5.22 -0.79 -15.90
C HIS A 297 -4.43 -0.17 -14.74
N PRO A 298 -3.64 0.90 -14.98
CA PRO A 298 -2.84 1.54 -13.96
C PRO A 298 -3.73 2.23 -12.93
N ILE A 299 -3.58 1.92 -11.63
CA ILE A 299 -4.27 2.67 -10.59
C ILE A 299 -3.75 4.10 -10.53
N SER A 300 -4.60 5.02 -10.12
CA SER A 300 -4.27 6.43 -10.03
C SER A 300 -4.83 7.06 -8.76
N ILE A 301 -4.85 8.39 -8.70
CA ILE A 301 -5.33 9.17 -7.56
C ILE A 301 -6.57 10.00 -7.95
N ASP A 302 -7.26 10.53 -6.94
CA ASP A 302 -8.23 11.60 -7.14
C ASP A 302 -7.47 12.91 -7.39
N VAL A 303 -7.49 13.37 -8.64
CA VAL A 303 -6.72 14.54 -9.08
C VAL A 303 -7.26 15.82 -8.46
N ASP A 304 -8.57 15.97 -8.42
CA ASP A 304 -9.22 17.17 -7.90
C ASP A 304 -9.06 17.29 -6.40
N GLU A 305 -9.17 16.16 -5.66
CA GLU A 305 -8.94 16.15 -4.22
C GLU A 305 -7.53 16.64 -3.87
N PHE A 306 -6.49 16.19 -4.58
CA PHE A 306 -5.12 16.65 -4.34
C PHE A 306 -4.88 18.09 -4.82
N ALA A 307 -5.49 18.49 -5.94
CA ALA A 307 -5.40 19.86 -6.45
C ALA A 307 -6.05 20.88 -5.49
N ASP A 308 -7.19 20.52 -4.88
CA ASP A 308 -7.87 21.34 -3.88
C ASP A 308 -7.12 21.32 -2.54
N LEU A 309 -6.67 20.14 -2.08
CA LEU A 309 -5.86 19.99 -0.88
C LEU A 309 -4.62 20.89 -0.91
N ALA A 310 -3.96 21.00 -2.06
CA ALA A 310 -2.78 21.84 -2.26
C ALA A 310 -3.01 23.33 -1.97
N ARG A 311 -4.26 23.80 -2.03
CA ARG A 311 -4.64 25.23 -1.91
C ARG A 311 -5.45 25.56 -0.66
N THR A 312 -5.59 24.61 0.28
CA THR A 312 -6.32 24.86 1.52
C THR A 312 -5.56 25.80 2.46
N GLU A 313 -6.27 26.53 3.32
CA GLU A 313 -5.66 27.41 4.33
C GLU A 313 -4.76 26.66 5.34
N GLU A 314 -5.02 25.36 5.56
CA GLU A 314 -4.14 24.53 6.39
C GLU A 314 -2.84 24.21 5.67
N THR A 315 -2.90 23.83 4.40
CA THR A 315 -1.71 23.59 3.56
C THR A 315 -0.86 24.85 3.42
N GLU A 316 -1.46 26.03 3.21
CA GLU A 316 -0.71 27.30 3.13
C GLU A 316 0.03 27.63 4.43
N ARG A 317 -0.57 27.32 5.59
CA ARG A 317 0.09 27.53 6.90
C ARG A 317 1.27 26.59 7.07
N GLU A 318 1.08 25.30 6.80
CA GLU A 318 2.16 24.31 6.85
C GLU A 318 3.29 24.67 5.87
N LEU A 319 2.95 25.15 4.67
CA LEU A 319 3.94 25.58 3.68
C LEU A 319 4.75 26.77 4.17
N ALA A 320 4.12 27.80 4.73
CA ALA A 320 4.83 28.99 5.22
C ALA A 320 5.86 28.64 6.32
N ASP A 321 5.51 27.72 7.22
CA ASP A 321 6.42 27.22 8.26
C ASP A 321 7.61 26.46 7.65
N LEU A 322 7.33 25.63 6.62
CA LEU A 322 8.36 24.88 5.90
C LEU A 322 9.28 25.79 5.06
N GLU A 323 8.74 26.79 4.37
CA GLU A 323 9.51 27.79 3.61
C GLU A 323 10.45 28.58 4.54
N GLN A 324 9.97 28.94 5.73
CA GLN A 324 10.82 29.56 6.75
C GLN A 324 11.92 28.61 7.23
N GLN A 325 11.60 27.33 7.47
CA GLN A 325 12.56 26.34 7.95
C GLN A 325 13.68 26.07 6.92
N PHE A 326 13.32 25.99 5.65
CA PHE A 326 14.23 25.62 4.56
C PHE A 326 14.69 26.82 3.72
N GLU A 327 14.59 28.04 4.26
CA GLU A 327 14.91 29.28 3.55
C GLU A 327 16.30 29.22 2.90
N GLY A 328 16.35 29.48 1.59
CA GLY A 328 17.58 29.51 0.80
C GLY A 328 18.22 28.15 0.53
N ARG A 329 17.53 27.03 0.81
CA ARG A 329 18.00 25.67 0.54
C ARG A 329 17.19 25.03 -0.60
N THR A 330 17.87 24.23 -1.42
CA THR A 330 17.21 23.30 -2.35
C THR A 330 16.71 22.08 -1.58
N VAL A 331 15.42 21.76 -1.69
CA VAL A 331 14.75 20.69 -0.95
C VAL A 331 14.49 19.48 -1.85
N LEU A 332 15.14 18.36 -1.50
CA LEU A 332 14.84 17.05 -2.06
C LEU A 332 13.93 16.31 -1.09
N LEU A 333 12.91 15.64 -1.60
CA LEU A 333 11.90 14.95 -0.79
C LEU A 333 11.81 13.46 -1.13
N GLY A 334 11.72 12.61 -0.12
CA GLY A 334 11.32 11.21 -0.25
C GLY A 334 10.16 10.92 0.69
N VAL A 335 9.11 10.27 0.19
CA VAL A 335 7.93 9.88 0.99
C VAL A 335 7.60 8.43 0.68
N ASP A 336 7.76 7.58 1.69
CA ASP A 336 7.55 6.15 1.53
C ASP A 336 7.03 5.52 2.83
N ARG A 337 6.40 4.34 2.72
CA ARG A 337 6.42 3.40 3.85
C ARG A 337 7.86 2.95 4.07
N LEU A 338 8.25 2.72 5.32
CA LEU A 338 9.52 2.08 5.61
C LEU A 338 9.47 0.61 5.16
N ASP A 339 9.88 0.35 3.92
CA ASP A 339 9.78 -0.94 3.25
C ASP A 339 11.01 -1.14 2.36
N TYR A 340 11.61 -2.33 2.38
CA TYR A 340 12.88 -2.60 1.71
C TYR A 340 12.79 -2.42 0.18
N THR A 341 11.59 -2.53 -0.38
CA THR A 341 11.31 -2.28 -1.79
C THR A 341 11.49 -0.82 -2.20
N LYS A 342 11.45 0.12 -1.25
CA LYS A 342 11.42 1.58 -1.52
C LYS A 342 12.79 2.21 -1.75
N GLY A 343 13.87 1.45 -1.59
CA GLY A 343 15.21 1.92 -1.94
C GLY A 343 15.71 3.09 -1.10
N ILE A 344 15.15 3.32 0.10
CA ILE A 344 15.50 4.47 0.97
C ILE A 344 17.00 4.51 1.27
N ARG A 345 17.63 3.34 1.51
CA ARG A 345 19.08 3.26 1.72
C ARG A 345 19.90 3.68 0.50
N HIS A 346 19.51 3.21 -0.68
CA HIS A 346 20.16 3.57 -1.95
C HIS A 346 20.06 5.07 -2.21
N ARG A 347 18.90 5.65 -1.89
CA ARG A 347 18.66 7.10 -1.96
C ARG A 347 19.55 7.87 -0.99
N LEU A 348 19.63 7.46 0.28
CA LEU A 348 20.52 8.07 1.27
C LEU A 348 21.99 8.00 0.84
N GLN A 349 22.43 6.87 0.30
CA GLN A 349 23.78 6.70 -0.23
C GLN A 349 24.05 7.61 -1.44
N SER A 350 23.06 7.81 -2.30
CA SER A 350 23.16 8.72 -3.45
C SER A 350 23.25 10.20 -3.02
N ILE A 351 22.49 10.59 -1.99
CA ILE A 351 22.56 11.92 -1.37
C ILE A 351 23.92 12.14 -0.71
N GLU A 352 24.42 11.14 0.02
CA GLU A 352 25.74 11.20 0.62
C GLU A 352 26.82 11.42 -0.43
N LEU A 353 26.81 10.61 -1.49
CA LEU A 353 27.78 10.74 -2.58
C LEU A 353 27.66 12.10 -3.31
N LEU A 354 26.44 12.64 -3.43
CA LEU A 354 26.22 13.98 -3.97
C LEU A 354 26.92 15.04 -3.11
N LEU A 355 26.75 15.00 -1.79
CA LEU A 355 27.39 15.93 -0.85
C LEU A 355 28.92 15.78 -0.84
N GLU A 356 29.44 14.57 -0.97
CA GLU A 356 30.90 14.32 -1.08
C GLU A 356 31.49 14.96 -2.34
N ARG A 357 30.80 14.80 -3.48
CA ARG A 357 31.26 15.31 -4.77
C ARG A 357 31.04 16.80 -4.95
N ARG A 358 30.04 17.35 -4.27
CA ARG A 358 29.63 18.75 -4.36
C ARG A 358 29.61 19.37 -2.95
N PRO A 359 30.78 19.65 -2.36
CA PRO A 359 30.86 20.30 -1.05
C PRO A 359 30.18 21.67 -1.00
N ASP A 360 29.98 22.32 -2.15
CA ASP A 360 29.24 23.58 -2.26
C ASP A 360 27.73 23.44 -2.01
N LEU A 361 27.19 22.22 -2.04
CA LEU A 361 25.80 21.92 -1.66
C LEU A 361 25.63 21.74 -0.14
N ILE A 362 26.73 21.62 0.62
CA ILE A 362 26.65 21.49 2.08
C ILE A 362 26.08 22.78 2.67
N GLY A 363 24.99 22.65 3.43
CA GLY A 363 24.27 23.78 4.03
C GLY A 363 23.29 24.49 3.08
N SER A 364 23.37 24.28 1.77
CA SER A 364 22.44 24.81 0.76
C SER A 364 21.49 23.76 0.19
N LEU A 365 21.71 22.47 0.47
CA LEU A 365 20.81 21.37 0.14
C LEU A 365 20.21 20.77 1.41
N ALA A 366 18.92 20.43 1.37
CA ALA A 366 18.21 19.65 2.37
C ALA A 366 17.57 18.43 1.71
N PHE A 367 17.75 17.25 2.30
CA PHE A 367 16.98 16.06 1.95
C PHE A 367 16.02 15.73 3.08
N VAL A 368 14.72 15.69 2.78
CA VAL A 368 13.67 15.31 3.73
C VAL A 368 13.16 13.92 3.37
N GLN A 369 13.28 12.97 4.30
CA GLN A 369 12.72 11.63 4.18
C GLN A 369 11.59 11.46 5.19
N ILE A 370 10.36 11.34 4.69
CA ILE A 370 9.20 10.91 5.47
C ILE A 370 9.07 9.39 5.29
N ALA A 371 9.21 8.65 6.39
CA ALA A 371 9.11 7.20 6.42
C ALA A 371 7.95 6.78 7.34
N VAL A 372 6.86 6.29 6.74
CA VAL A 372 5.68 5.84 7.49
C VAL A 372 5.94 4.43 8.05
N PRO A 373 5.76 4.20 9.37
CA PRO A 373 5.90 2.88 9.98
C PRO A 373 5.09 1.80 9.26
N SER A 374 5.65 0.61 9.10
CA SER A 374 5.00 -0.46 8.34
C SER A 374 5.51 -1.82 8.78
N ARG A 375 4.59 -2.71 9.19
CA ARG A 375 4.89 -4.12 9.53
C ARG A 375 5.99 -4.24 10.60
N ASP A 376 5.91 -3.40 11.63
CA ASP A 376 6.94 -3.27 12.68
C ASP A 376 7.20 -4.57 13.45
N ASP A 377 6.29 -5.54 13.41
CA ASP A 377 6.45 -6.87 14.02
C ASP A 377 7.29 -7.84 13.18
N VAL A 378 7.70 -7.46 11.97
CA VAL A 378 8.50 -8.29 11.05
C VAL A 378 9.99 -7.94 11.15
N ASP A 379 10.82 -8.94 11.42
CA ASP A 379 12.27 -8.78 11.67
C ASP A 379 12.99 -7.98 10.56
N GLU A 380 12.71 -8.26 9.29
CA GLU A 380 13.34 -7.60 8.15
C GLU A 380 13.05 -6.08 8.13
N TYR A 381 11.87 -5.66 8.59
CA TYR A 381 11.48 -4.25 8.68
C TYR A 381 12.16 -3.53 9.85
N GLN A 382 12.34 -4.21 10.99
CA GLN A 382 13.08 -3.67 12.13
C GLN A 382 14.56 -3.47 11.80
N GLN A 383 15.16 -4.42 11.06
CA GLN A 383 16.55 -4.33 10.60
C GLN A 383 16.73 -3.20 9.57
N LEU A 384 15.79 -3.06 8.64
CA LEU A 384 15.77 -1.94 7.70
C LEU A 384 15.73 -0.60 8.44
N ARG A 385 14.85 -0.46 9.44
CA ARG A 385 14.74 0.74 10.26
C ARG A 385 16.07 1.13 10.89
N THR A 386 16.70 0.17 11.57
CA THR A 386 17.99 0.38 12.24
C THR A 386 19.06 0.80 11.23
N SER A 387 19.07 0.20 10.05
CA SER A 387 20.02 0.51 8.99
C SER A 387 19.82 1.93 8.43
N VAL A 388 18.57 2.32 8.18
CA VAL A 388 18.21 3.68 7.70
C VAL A 388 18.57 4.73 8.75
N GLU A 389 18.17 4.55 10.01
CA GLU A 389 18.47 5.49 11.09
C GLU A 389 19.99 5.64 11.31
N THR A 390 20.74 4.55 11.19
CA THR A 390 22.22 4.56 11.24
C THR A 390 22.82 5.35 10.09
N GLU A 391 22.34 5.16 8.85
CA GLU A 391 22.80 5.90 7.69
C GLU A 391 22.50 7.40 7.81
N VAL A 392 21.29 7.77 8.25
CA VAL A 392 20.92 9.17 8.52
C VAL A 392 21.87 9.79 9.54
N GLY A 393 22.09 9.13 10.69
CA GLY A 393 22.98 9.63 11.73
C GLY A 393 24.42 9.79 11.26
N ARG A 394 24.90 8.84 10.44
CA ARG A 394 26.24 8.88 9.84
C ARG A 394 26.39 10.03 8.85
N ILE A 395 25.42 10.22 7.94
CA ILE A 395 25.45 11.32 6.95
C ILE A 395 25.41 12.66 7.67
N ASN A 396 24.46 12.85 8.60
CA ASN A 396 24.35 14.09 9.35
C ASN A 396 25.62 14.38 10.17
N GLY A 397 26.21 13.36 10.81
CA GLY A 397 27.46 13.52 11.56
C GLY A 397 28.67 13.90 10.69
N ARG A 398 28.65 13.57 9.39
CA ARG A 398 29.74 13.88 8.45
C ARG A 398 29.64 15.28 7.85
N PHE A 399 28.43 15.75 7.53
CA PHE A 399 28.24 16.97 6.72
C PHE A 399 27.55 18.13 7.45
N THR A 400 27.13 17.96 8.71
CA THR A 400 26.59 19.10 9.48
C THR A 400 27.72 19.99 9.97
N GLU A 401 27.64 21.28 9.66
CA GLU A 401 28.58 22.29 10.16
C GLU A 401 28.04 22.99 11.42
N PRO A 402 28.91 23.45 12.35
CA PRO A 402 28.47 24.19 13.53
C PRO A 402 27.64 25.43 13.18
N GLY A 403 26.46 25.54 13.79
CA GLY A 403 25.53 26.66 13.54
C GLY A 403 24.75 26.55 12.23
N LYS A 404 24.88 25.43 11.51
CA LYS A 404 24.05 25.07 10.36
C LYS A 404 23.09 23.95 10.72
N ASP A 405 22.02 23.85 9.95
CA ASP A 405 21.05 22.77 10.06
C ASP A 405 21.60 21.48 9.39
N VAL A 406 20.96 20.35 9.69
CA VAL A 406 21.37 19.04 9.16
C VAL A 406 21.05 18.90 7.67
N PRO A 407 21.83 18.13 6.89
CA PRO A 407 21.53 17.87 5.49
C PRO A 407 20.37 16.88 5.29
N VAL A 408 20.14 15.95 6.23
CA VAL A 408 19.08 14.94 6.13
C VAL A 408 18.10 15.05 7.30
N HIS A 409 16.85 15.37 6.97
CA HIS A 409 15.72 15.38 7.91
C HIS A 409 14.94 14.08 7.76
N TYR A 410 14.96 13.23 8.78
CA TYR A 410 14.26 11.94 8.78
C TYR A 410 13.08 11.94 9.75
N LEU A 411 11.88 11.65 9.24
CA LEU A 411 10.64 11.58 10.02
C LEU A 411 10.09 10.15 9.98
N TYR A 412 10.21 9.42 11.09
CA TYR A 412 9.59 8.09 11.23
C TYR A 412 8.16 8.20 11.79
N ARG A 413 7.25 8.75 10.98
CA ARG A 413 5.83 8.93 11.31
C ARG A 413 5.03 9.25 10.06
N GLY A 414 3.72 8.97 10.11
CA GLY A 414 2.78 9.59 9.18
C GLY A 414 2.72 11.10 9.38
N VAL A 415 2.47 11.83 8.29
CA VAL A 415 2.18 13.27 8.32
C VAL A 415 0.71 13.50 7.92
N PRO A 416 0.04 14.52 8.47
CA PRO A 416 -1.28 14.92 8.00
C PRO A 416 -1.28 15.28 6.51
N ARG A 417 -2.41 15.09 5.83
CA ARG A 417 -2.53 15.35 4.38
C ARG A 417 -2.19 16.80 3.98
N PRO A 418 -2.63 17.85 4.71
CA PRO A 418 -2.23 19.22 4.40
C PRO A 418 -0.72 19.44 4.49
N ALA A 419 -0.08 18.90 5.53
CA ALA A 419 1.38 18.96 5.67
C ALA A 419 2.09 18.20 4.54
N LEU A 420 1.57 17.04 4.11
CA LEU A 420 2.13 16.30 2.97
C LEU A 420 2.06 17.12 1.67
N ALA A 421 0.92 17.75 1.40
CA ALA A 421 0.77 18.62 0.23
C ALA A 421 1.71 19.84 0.30
N ALA A 422 1.94 20.40 1.50
CA ALA A 422 2.92 21.46 1.71
C ALA A 422 4.35 21.00 1.40
N TYR A 423 4.74 19.79 1.83
CA TYR A 423 6.03 19.20 1.43
C TYR A 423 6.15 19.00 -0.09
N TYR A 424 5.09 18.54 -0.75
CA TYR A 424 5.08 18.39 -2.21
C TYR A 424 5.26 19.73 -2.93
N ARG A 425 4.64 20.82 -2.44
CA ARG A 425 4.81 22.18 -2.98
C ARG A 425 6.22 22.73 -2.73
N LEU A 426 6.79 22.49 -1.55
CA LEU A 426 8.12 22.98 -1.19
C LEU A 426 9.23 22.30 -1.98
N ALA A 427 9.08 21.01 -2.31
CA ALA A 427 10.17 20.21 -2.83
C ALA A 427 10.57 20.61 -4.27
N ASP A 428 11.83 21.03 -4.44
CA ASP A 428 12.46 21.22 -5.74
C ASP A 428 12.62 19.91 -6.51
N MET A 429 12.74 18.79 -5.79
CA MET A 429 12.80 17.47 -6.38
C MET A 429 12.17 16.40 -5.50
N MET A 430 11.28 15.61 -6.09
CA MET A 430 10.74 14.40 -5.50
C MET A 430 11.52 13.17 -5.94
N CYS A 431 12.06 12.43 -4.98
CA CYS A 431 12.89 11.24 -5.18
C CYS A 431 12.06 9.97 -4.96
N VAL A 432 11.41 9.49 -6.03
CA VAL A 432 10.66 8.23 -6.03
C VAL A 432 11.55 7.13 -6.61
N THR A 433 12.38 6.54 -5.76
CA THR A 433 13.45 5.62 -6.17
C THR A 433 13.31 4.18 -5.65
N PRO A 434 12.12 3.53 -5.73
CA PRO A 434 11.96 2.15 -5.28
C PRO A 434 12.78 1.18 -6.13
N LEU A 435 13.33 0.14 -5.50
CA LEU A 435 13.98 -0.98 -6.18
C LEU A 435 13.00 -1.80 -7.02
N LYS A 436 11.75 -1.87 -6.56
CA LYS A 436 10.63 -2.48 -7.29
C LYS A 436 9.31 -1.98 -6.71
N ASP A 437 8.37 -1.57 -7.55
CA ASP A 437 7.05 -1.09 -7.11
C ASP A 437 5.95 -1.45 -8.11
N GLY A 438 4.74 -1.68 -7.61
CA GLY A 438 3.56 -1.98 -8.42
C GLY A 438 3.15 -0.78 -9.27
N MET A 439 3.02 0.38 -8.63
CA MET A 439 2.70 1.66 -9.29
C MET A 439 3.58 2.78 -8.76
N ASN A 440 3.32 3.17 -7.51
CA ASN A 440 3.80 4.36 -6.79
C ASN A 440 2.92 5.60 -6.99
N LEU A 441 1.89 5.72 -6.14
CA LEU A 441 0.94 6.84 -6.17
C LEU A 441 1.56 8.16 -5.70
N VAL A 442 2.58 8.12 -4.83
CA VAL A 442 3.30 9.31 -4.35
C VAL A 442 3.88 10.13 -5.51
N ALA A 443 4.36 9.47 -6.57
CA ALA A 443 4.79 10.16 -7.79
C ALA A 443 3.64 10.93 -8.48
N LYS A 444 2.44 10.33 -8.53
CA LYS A 444 1.24 10.95 -9.11
C LYS A 444 0.74 12.10 -8.24
N GLU A 445 0.75 11.94 -6.92
CA GLU A 445 0.37 12.98 -5.95
C GLU A 445 1.26 14.22 -6.11
N PHE A 446 2.58 14.02 -6.19
CA PHE A 446 3.54 15.10 -6.34
C PHE A 446 3.31 15.92 -7.61
N VAL A 447 3.21 15.27 -8.78
CA VAL A 447 3.02 16.00 -10.06
C VAL A 447 1.68 16.71 -10.11
N THR A 448 0.63 16.13 -9.54
CA THR A 448 -0.69 16.77 -9.43
C THR A 448 -0.64 18.02 -8.57
N VAL A 449 -0.03 17.94 -7.38
CA VAL A 449 0.11 19.09 -6.48
C VAL A 449 0.96 20.19 -7.13
N GLN A 450 2.10 19.84 -7.70
CA GLN A 450 2.98 20.80 -8.38
C GLN A 450 2.27 21.49 -9.55
N SER A 451 1.58 20.73 -10.41
CA SER A 451 0.83 21.29 -11.53
C SER A 451 -0.32 22.18 -11.07
N ALA A 452 -1.01 21.84 -9.98
CA ALA A 452 -2.12 22.62 -9.44
C ALA A 452 -1.67 23.99 -8.88
N THR A 453 -0.42 24.12 -8.46
CA THR A 453 0.12 25.35 -7.89
C THR A 453 1.15 26.04 -8.77
N GLU A 454 1.21 25.71 -10.06
CA GLU A 454 2.18 26.24 -11.04
C GLU A 454 3.65 26.06 -10.61
N GLY A 455 3.91 25.05 -9.79
CA GLY A 455 5.23 24.72 -9.28
C GLY A 455 6.10 24.03 -10.34
N ASP A 456 7.41 24.06 -10.13
CA ASP A 456 8.43 23.60 -11.08
C ASP A 456 9.32 22.50 -10.48
N GLY A 457 8.81 21.73 -9.52
CA GLY A 457 9.54 20.62 -8.93
C GLY A 457 9.84 19.50 -9.94
N VAL A 458 10.95 18.78 -9.74
CA VAL A 458 11.38 17.69 -10.62
C VAL A 458 11.06 16.33 -10.02
N LEU A 459 10.56 15.40 -10.82
CA LEU A 459 10.36 14.02 -10.40
C LEU A 459 11.55 13.14 -10.83
N LEU A 460 12.36 12.68 -9.87
CA LEU A 460 13.35 11.62 -10.06
C LEU A 460 12.67 10.27 -9.81
N LEU A 461 12.52 9.45 -10.86
CA LEU A 461 11.65 8.27 -10.86
C LEU A 461 12.40 6.98 -11.19
N SER A 462 12.24 5.95 -10.37
CA SER A 462 12.80 4.62 -10.66
C SER A 462 12.18 3.99 -11.90
N GLU A 463 13.01 3.41 -12.79
CA GLU A 463 12.55 2.59 -13.92
C GLU A 463 11.86 1.27 -13.47
N PHE A 464 11.92 0.95 -12.18
CA PHE A 464 11.35 -0.26 -11.58
C PHE A 464 10.00 -0.03 -10.88
N CYS A 465 9.38 1.14 -11.05
CA CYS A 465 8.00 1.40 -10.60
C CYS A 465 7.01 1.40 -11.77
N GLY A 466 5.74 1.10 -11.50
CA GLY A 466 4.70 1.11 -12.53
C GLY A 466 4.46 2.50 -13.13
N THR A 467 4.53 3.55 -12.32
CA THR A 467 4.32 4.94 -12.77
C THR A 467 5.33 5.36 -13.85
N SER A 468 6.53 4.75 -13.87
CA SER A 468 7.53 5.02 -14.92
C SER A 468 7.07 4.61 -16.32
N ALA A 469 6.14 3.67 -16.44
CA ALA A 469 5.56 3.29 -17.73
C ALA A 469 4.62 4.37 -18.29
N GLU A 470 4.00 5.18 -17.41
CA GLU A 470 3.10 6.26 -17.80
C GLU A 470 3.88 7.55 -18.08
N PHE A 471 4.81 7.94 -17.19
CA PHE A 471 5.47 9.26 -17.28
C PHE A 471 6.64 9.32 -18.28
N GLY A 472 7.15 8.18 -18.75
CA GLY A 472 8.15 8.14 -19.81
C GLY A 472 9.37 9.03 -19.54
N ASP A 473 9.71 9.87 -20.52
CA ASP A 473 10.87 10.76 -20.48
C ASP A 473 10.60 12.13 -19.84
N ASP A 474 9.35 12.40 -19.42
CA ASP A 474 9.03 13.63 -18.70
C ASP A 474 9.57 13.60 -17.26
N ALA A 475 9.54 12.41 -16.63
CA ALA A 475 10.26 12.16 -15.39
C ALA A 475 11.76 11.93 -15.65
N VAL A 476 12.61 12.36 -14.71
CA VAL A 476 14.04 12.02 -14.74
C VAL A 476 14.18 10.58 -14.26
N ARG A 477 14.28 9.64 -15.20
CA ARG A 477 14.37 8.21 -14.88
C ARG A 477 15.73 7.85 -14.27
N THR A 478 15.72 7.01 -13.25
CA THR A 478 16.92 6.52 -12.57
C THR A 478 16.87 5.01 -12.37
N ASN A 479 18.04 4.39 -12.47
CA ASN A 479 18.26 3.05 -11.96
C ASN A 479 18.75 3.16 -10.51
N PRO A 480 17.95 2.78 -9.49
CA PRO A 480 18.33 2.93 -8.09
C PRO A 480 19.45 1.97 -7.64
N PHE A 481 19.82 0.97 -8.45
CA PHE A 481 20.98 0.13 -8.19
C PHE A 481 22.31 0.82 -8.56
N ASP A 482 22.26 1.85 -9.39
CA ASP A 482 23.40 2.70 -9.72
C ASP A 482 23.40 3.96 -8.84
N ILE A 483 23.93 3.81 -7.62
CA ILE A 483 24.02 4.89 -6.61
C ILE A 483 24.79 6.10 -7.16
N GLU A 484 25.87 5.85 -7.91
CA GLU A 484 26.66 6.93 -8.50
C GLU A 484 25.90 7.64 -9.62
N GLY A 485 25.29 6.89 -10.54
CA GLY A 485 24.44 7.44 -11.58
C GLY A 485 23.25 8.22 -11.01
N GLN A 486 22.60 7.70 -9.97
CA GLN A 486 21.51 8.39 -9.28
C GLN A 486 21.99 9.72 -8.68
N SER A 487 23.16 9.76 -8.06
CA SER A 487 23.79 10.98 -7.56
C SER A 487 24.06 12.01 -8.68
N TYR A 488 24.60 11.58 -9.84
CA TYR A 488 24.77 12.44 -11.02
C TYR A 488 23.43 12.96 -11.58
N LEU A 489 22.39 12.12 -11.59
CA LEU A 489 21.06 12.50 -12.06
C LEU A 489 20.41 13.51 -11.13
N MET A 490 20.52 13.36 -9.80
CA MET A 490 20.08 14.37 -8.83
C MET A 490 20.76 15.72 -9.11
N GLU A 491 22.08 15.74 -9.29
CA GLU A 491 22.82 16.96 -9.63
C GLU A 491 22.33 17.60 -10.94
N SER A 492 22.13 16.78 -11.97
CA SER A 492 21.75 17.26 -13.30
C SER A 492 20.29 17.74 -13.35
N ALA A 493 19.38 17.03 -12.68
CA ALA A 493 17.97 17.37 -12.58
C ALA A 493 17.75 18.71 -11.86
N MET A 494 18.53 19.00 -10.81
CA MET A 494 18.54 20.32 -10.15
C MET A 494 19.04 21.48 -11.02
N ARG A 495 19.60 21.19 -12.21
CA ARG A 495 20.07 22.21 -13.16
C ARG A 495 19.13 22.42 -14.35
N LEU A 496 18.06 21.63 -14.47
CA LEU A 496 17.03 21.86 -15.48
C LEU A 496 16.46 23.27 -15.32
N ASP A 497 16.15 23.94 -16.42
CA ASP A 497 15.53 25.25 -16.37
C ASP A 497 14.06 25.16 -15.91
N SER A 498 13.58 26.21 -15.24
CA SER A 498 12.23 26.26 -14.66
C SER A 498 11.12 26.08 -15.70
N GLU A 499 11.33 26.50 -16.95
CA GLU A 499 10.35 26.34 -18.03
C GLU A 499 10.22 24.87 -18.46
N ASP A 500 11.33 24.17 -18.70
CA ASP A 500 11.34 22.73 -18.99
C ASP A 500 10.72 21.93 -17.85
N ARG A 501 11.05 22.26 -16.59
CA ARG A 501 10.47 21.60 -15.41
C ARG A 501 8.95 21.74 -15.34
N ARG A 502 8.42 22.96 -15.48
CA ARG A 502 6.96 23.19 -15.53
C ARG A 502 6.31 22.43 -16.68
N GLY A 503 6.94 22.43 -17.86
CA GLY A 503 6.45 21.67 -19.01
C GLY A 503 6.36 20.17 -18.74
N ARG A 504 7.37 19.58 -18.09
CA ARG A 504 7.38 18.16 -17.69
C ARG A 504 6.30 17.85 -16.66
N VAL A 505 6.18 18.67 -15.62
CA VAL A 505 5.15 18.52 -14.59
C VAL A 505 3.75 18.59 -15.20
N ALA A 506 3.49 19.57 -16.07
CA ALA A 506 2.20 19.73 -16.72
C ALA A 506 1.81 18.50 -17.57
N ARG A 507 2.75 17.95 -18.36
CA ARG A 507 2.49 16.75 -19.17
C ARG A 507 2.26 15.51 -18.31
N MET A 508 3.04 15.31 -17.26
CA MET A 508 2.80 14.20 -16.32
C MET A 508 1.46 14.35 -15.60
N ALA A 509 1.09 15.55 -15.17
CA ALA A 509 -0.19 15.80 -14.51
C ALA A 509 -1.38 15.64 -15.46
N GLU A 510 -1.23 15.96 -16.75
CA GLU A 510 -2.24 15.68 -17.79
C GLU A 510 -2.48 14.18 -17.94
N ILE A 511 -1.42 13.37 -17.96
CA ILE A 511 -1.53 11.90 -17.96
C ILE A 511 -2.31 11.39 -16.73
N VAL A 512 -2.03 11.92 -15.54
CA VAL A 512 -2.76 11.53 -14.32
C VAL A 512 -4.23 11.97 -14.37
N ARG A 513 -4.53 13.13 -14.98
CA ARG A 513 -5.90 13.64 -15.17
C ARG A 513 -6.71 12.80 -16.15
N ASP A 514 -6.11 12.40 -17.26
CA ASP A 514 -6.78 11.58 -18.29
C ASP A 514 -7.04 10.14 -17.81
N ALA A 515 -6.21 9.65 -16.89
CA ALA A 515 -6.31 8.32 -16.30
C ALA A 515 -6.30 8.41 -14.77
N ASP A 516 -7.27 9.13 -14.22
CA ASP A 516 -7.44 9.26 -12.78
C ASP A 516 -8.01 7.98 -12.13
N VAL A 517 -8.25 8.04 -10.83
CA VAL A 517 -8.73 6.85 -10.12
C VAL A 517 -10.13 6.43 -10.52
N TYR A 518 -10.96 7.37 -10.96
CA TYR A 518 -12.32 7.12 -11.41
C TYR A 518 -12.32 6.37 -12.73
N ARG A 519 -11.45 6.77 -13.66
CA ARG A 519 -11.22 6.05 -14.91
C ARG A 519 -10.72 4.62 -14.68
N TRP A 520 -9.78 4.43 -13.74
CA TRP A 520 -9.29 3.09 -13.38
C TRP A 520 -10.42 2.18 -12.91
N VAL A 521 -11.32 2.67 -12.05
CA VAL A 521 -12.44 1.85 -11.58
C VAL A 521 -13.45 1.57 -12.69
N GLU A 522 -13.72 2.54 -13.57
CA GLU A 522 -14.60 2.35 -14.73
C GLU A 522 -14.10 1.22 -15.63
N ASP A 523 -12.81 1.26 -16.00
CA ASP A 523 -12.18 0.26 -16.87
C ASP A 523 -12.20 -1.13 -16.23
N GLU A 524 -11.99 -1.23 -14.91
CA GLU A 524 -12.05 -2.49 -14.16
C GLU A 524 -13.48 -3.04 -14.07
N LEU A 525 -14.46 -2.25 -13.62
CA LEU A 525 -15.83 -2.72 -13.46
C LEU A 525 -16.47 -3.08 -14.81
N THR A 526 -16.21 -2.31 -15.86
CA THR A 526 -16.62 -2.64 -17.24
C THR A 526 -15.98 -3.95 -17.70
N GLY A 527 -14.69 -4.14 -17.39
CA GLY A 527 -13.95 -5.35 -17.67
C GLY A 527 -14.56 -6.59 -17.01
N ILE A 528 -14.92 -6.48 -15.73
CA ILE A 528 -15.52 -7.56 -14.93
C ILE A 528 -16.93 -7.88 -15.42
N ALA A 529 -17.76 -6.86 -15.64
CA ALA A 529 -19.15 -7.04 -16.08
C ALA A 529 -19.24 -7.69 -17.48
N SER A 530 -18.30 -7.35 -18.37
CA SER A 530 -18.21 -7.93 -19.72
C SER A 530 -17.61 -9.33 -19.74
N GLY A 531 -16.85 -9.72 -18.71
CA GLY A 531 -16.13 -11.00 -18.65
C GLY A 531 -17.03 -12.23 -18.45
N GLY A 532 -18.31 -12.04 -18.12
CA GLY A 532 -19.16 -13.12 -17.61
C GLY A 532 -20.04 -13.89 -18.61
N HIS A 533 -19.99 -13.65 -19.93
CA HIS A 533 -20.94 -14.28 -20.86
C HIS A 533 -20.27 -14.78 -22.16
N GLY A 534 -19.70 -15.98 -22.10
CA GLY A 534 -19.42 -16.85 -23.24
C GLY A 534 -19.81 -18.30 -22.88
N PRO A 535 -20.42 -19.06 -23.81
CA PRO A 535 -21.23 -20.25 -23.53
C PRO A 535 -20.52 -21.40 -22.82
#